data_AF-A0A7W0CNB0-F1
#
_entry.id   AF-A0A7W0CNB0-F1
#
_cell.length_a   1.000
_cell.length_b   1.000
_cell.length_c   1.000
_cell.angle_alpha   90.00
_cell.angle_beta   90.00
_cell.angle_gamma   90.00
#
_symmetry.space_group_name_H-M   'P 1'
#
loop_
_entity.id
_entity.type
_entity.pdbx_description
1 polymer ?
#
loop_
_entity_poly.entity_id
_entity_poly.type
_entity_poly.pdbx_seq_one_letter_code
_entity_poly.pdbx_strand_id
1 'polypeptide(L)'
;MMLLSTLLVGLVVPTDFMIFQPEKNSQWTVSSSDKIVVQINPCARGRWDTGRVASKWIHFTDEDYARGEQLVIYKDATTAKKVMRQIRADLRRCADTGKGWYRNRHWSKPLALGDEAVMVGSRYFHSGWAEVAVRKGAALMIYGESAWPNRSLSDEHFTNVLGWAHDMSAKVCELPEARCQG
;
A
#
# COMPACT_ATOMS: atom_id res chain seq x y z
N MET A 1 -6.69 -33.31 30.88
CA MET A 1 -6.33 -31.97 30.40
C MET A 1 -5.93 -32.07 28.93
N MET A 2 -6.86 -31.80 28.02
CA MET A 2 -6.54 -31.71 26.59
C MET A 2 -5.98 -30.31 26.31
N LEU A 3 -4.70 -30.24 25.97
CA LEU A 3 -4.10 -29.07 25.35
C LEU A 3 -4.68 -28.95 23.94
N LEU A 4 -5.63 -28.04 23.75
CA LEU A 4 -5.96 -27.55 22.40
C LEU A 4 -4.73 -26.82 21.88
N SER A 5 -3.96 -27.52 21.05
CA SER A 5 -2.96 -26.88 20.21
C SER A 5 -3.70 -26.04 19.18
N THR A 6 -3.88 -24.75 19.46
CA THR A 6 -4.43 -23.80 18.50
C THR A 6 -3.37 -23.64 17.41
N LEU A 7 -3.52 -24.38 16.32
CA LEU A 7 -2.80 -24.12 15.08
C LEU A 7 -3.09 -22.67 14.71
N LEU A 8 -2.09 -21.79 14.85
CA LEU A 8 -2.05 -20.50 14.20
C LEU A 8 -1.98 -20.77 12.70
N VAL A 9 -3.14 -21.05 12.08
CA VAL A 9 -3.29 -20.92 10.64
C VAL A 9 -3.06 -19.44 10.38
N GLY A 10 -1.89 -19.11 9.85
CA GLY A 10 -1.59 -17.75 9.44
C GLY A 10 -2.72 -17.27 8.53
N LEU A 11 -3.31 -16.13 8.85
CA LEU A 11 -4.37 -15.58 8.03
C LEU A 11 -3.81 -15.28 6.64
N VAL A 12 -4.44 -15.81 5.61
CA VAL A 12 -4.06 -15.57 4.21
C VAL A 12 -5.16 -14.74 3.57
N VAL A 13 -4.78 -13.62 2.94
CA VAL A 13 -5.69 -12.87 2.07
C VAL A 13 -6.00 -13.73 0.84
N PRO A 14 -7.28 -14.05 0.56
CA PRO A 14 -7.65 -14.80 -0.64
C PRO A 14 -7.18 -14.08 -1.91
N THR A 15 -6.74 -14.83 -2.93
CA THR A 15 -6.21 -14.20 -4.16
C THR A 15 -7.31 -13.46 -4.92
N ASP A 16 -8.52 -14.03 -4.97
CA ASP A 16 -9.74 -13.44 -5.54
C ASP A 16 -10.24 -12.21 -4.77
N PHE A 17 -9.71 -11.95 -3.57
CA PHE A 17 -10.01 -10.74 -2.81
C PHE A 17 -9.35 -9.49 -3.38
N MET A 18 -8.18 -9.62 -4.00
CA MET A 18 -7.39 -8.48 -4.49
C MET A 18 -8.09 -7.78 -5.68
N ILE A 19 -7.80 -6.49 -5.92
CA ILE A 19 -8.29 -5.82 -7.15
C ILE A 19 -7.59 -6.40 -8.36
N PHE A 20 -6.26 -6.61 -8.26
CA PHE A 20 -5.49 -7.19 -9.34
C PHE A 20 -5.57 -8.71 -9.35
N GLN A 21 -5.98 -9.25 -10.49
CA GLN A 21 -6.13 -10.69 -10.73
C GLN A 21 -5.12 -11.12 -11.80
N PRO A 22 -3.89 -11.49 -11.39
CA PRO A 22 -2.83 -11.83 -12.34
C PRO A 22 -3.12 -13.13 -13.08
N GLU A 23 -2.97 -13.10 -14.41
CA GLU A 23 -3.09 -14.29 -15.25
C GLU A 23 -1.85 -15.19 -15.14
N LYS A 24 -1.99 -16.47 -15.49
CA LYS A 24 -0.89 -17.44 -15.47
C LYS A 24 0.13 -17.10 -16.57
N ASN A 25 1.43 -17.12 -16.25
CA ASN A 25 2.55 -16.80 -17.16
C ASN A 25 2.67 -15.32 -17.60
N SER A 26 2.26 -14.40 -16.74
CA SER A 26 2.28 -12.97 -16.99
C SER A 26 3.45 -12.27 -16.27
N GLN A 27 3.72 -10.99 -16.57
CA GLN A 27 4.78 -10.19 -15.90
C GLN A 27 4.42 -9.76 -14.46
N TRP A 28 3.60 -10.56 -13.78
CA TRP A 28 3.14 -10.28 -12.44
C TRP A 28 3.96 -11.02 -11.40
N THR A 29 4.34 -10.31 -10.35
CA THR A 29 4.91 -10.86 -9.13
C THR A 29 3.83 -10.83 -8.04
N VAL A 30 3.61 -11.98 -7.40
CA VAL A 30 2.68 -12.11 -6.28
C VAL A 30 3.43 -12.61 -5.06
N SER A 31 3.22 -11.98 -3.91
CA SER A 31 3.82 -12.41 -2.65
C SER A 31 2.86 -12.24 -1.50
N SER A 32 2.81 -13.25 -0.63
CA SER A 32 2.13 -13.19 0.67
C SER A 32 3.14 -13.17 1.84
N SER A 33 4.42 -12.93 1.56
CA SER A 33 5.46 -12.95 2.60
C SER A 33 5.24 -11.83 3.61
N ASP A 34 5.43 -12.14 4.89
CA ASP A 34 5.45 -11.14 5.96
C ASP A 34 6.63 -10.17 5.84
N LYS A 35 7.69 -10.52 5.08
CA LYS A 35 8.90 -9.71 4.87
C LYS A 35 8.73 -8.56 3.89
N ILE A 36 7.60 -8.48 3.17
CA ILE A 36 7.37 -7.43 2.16
C ILE A 36 7.37 -6.06 2.85
N VAL A 37 8.14 -5.11 2.33
CA VAL A 37 8.17 -3.73 2.85
C VAL A 37 6.89 -2.99 2.47
N VAL A 38 6.45 -2.03 3.29
CA VAL A 38 5.36 -1.11 2.91
C VAL A 38 5.73 -0.39 1.62
N GLN A 39 4.88 -0.43 0.59
CA GLN A 39 5.19 0.04 -0.76
C GLN A 39 5.59 1.52 -0.80
N ILE A 40 4.83 2.40 -0.14
CA ILE A 40 5.22 3.81 0.01
C ILE A 40 6.35 3.90 1.05
N ASN A 41 7.58 4.01 0.56
CA ASN A 41 8.80 3.98 1.37
C ASN A 41 9.81 5.06 0.95
N PRO A 42 9.47 6.36 1.11
CA PRO A 42 10.29 7.48 0.63
C PRO A 42 11.67 7.58 1.31
N CYS A 43 11.84 6.91 2.45
CA CYS A 43 13.11 6.86 3.17
C CYS A 43 13.90 5.56 2.95
N ALA A 44 13.51 4.72 1.98
CA ALA A 44 14.17 3.45 1.63
C ALA A 44 14.47 2.54 2.85
N ARG A 45 13.53 2.47 3.79
CA ARG A 45 13.68 1.68 5.02
C ARG A 45 13.49 0.20 4.72
N GLY A 46 14.17 -0.67 5.46
CA GLY A 46 13.76 -2.07 5.57
C GLY A 46 12.38 -2.19 6.24
N ARG A 47 11.90 -3.42 6.45
CA ARG A 47 10.63 -3.65 7.17
C ARG A 47 10.70 -3.03 8.56
N TRP A 48 9.77 -2.11 8.85
CA TRP A 48 9.70 -1.37 10.11
C TRP A 48 8.35 -1.53 10.82
N ASP A 49 7.32 -1.97 10.10
CA ASP A 49 6.00 -2.16 10.63
C ASP A 49 5.85 -3.56 11.26
N THR A 50 5.24 -3.59 12.45
CA THR A 50 5.07 -4.79 13.26
C THR A 50 3.59 -5.09 13.46
N GLY A 51 3.26 -6.36 13.73
CA GLY A 51 1.87 -6.75 14.05
C GLY A 51 0.98 -6.96 12.82
N ARG A 52 1.56 -7.32 11.67
CA ARG A 52 0.81 -7.87 10.54
C ARG A 52 0.23 -9.21 10.93
N VAL A 53 -1.02 -9.47 10.55
CA VAL A 53 -1.66 -10.78 10.64
C VAL A 53 -1.80 -11.42 9.27
N ALA A 54 -1.91 -10.61 8.21
CA ALA A 54 -1.83 -11.04 6.83
C ALA A 54 -1.24 -9.94 5.96
N SER A 55 -0.59 -10.32 4.86
CA SER A 55 -0.22 -9.38 3.80
C SER A 55 -0.24 -10.05 2.44
N LYS A 56 -0.58 -9.28 1.43
CA LYS A 56 -0.53 -9.65 0.02
C LYS A 56 0.00 -8.48 -0.77
N TRP A 57 0.89 -8.76 -1.71
CA TRP A 57 1.42 -7.79 -2.65
C TRP A 57 1.34 -8.39 -4.04
N ILE A 58 0.83 -7.59 -4.97
CA ILE A 58 0.73 -7.93 -6.38
C ILE A 58 1.37 -6.78 -7.15
N HIS A 59 2.34 -7.09 -7.99
CA HIS A 59 3.08 -6.11 -8.75
C HIS A 59 3.18 -6.54 -10.20
N PHE A 60 2.90 -5.62 -11.10
CA PHE A 60 3.11 -5.77 -12.53
C PHE A 60 4.23 -4.84 -12.96
N THR A 61 5.09 -5.33 -13.83
CA THR A 61 6.14 -4.53 -14.46
C THR A 61 6.27 -4.93 -15.92
N ASP A 62 6.19 -3.97 -16.82
CA ASP A 62 6.61 -4.09 -18.21
C ASP A 62 7.80 -3.14 -18.49
N GLU A 63 8.10 -2.88 -19.76
CA GLU A 63 9.25 -2.07 -20.16
C GLU A 63 9.14 -0.60 -19.69
N ASP A 64 7.94 -0.01 -19.75
CA ASP A 64 7.73 1.43 -19.53
C ASP A 64 6.69 1.75 -18.43
N TYR A 65 5.98 0.73 -17.95
CA TYR A 65 4.87 0.85 -17.04
C TYR A 65 4.93 -0.21 -15.94
N ALA A 66 4.56 0.20 -14.74
CA ALA A 66 4.43 -0.68 -13.61
C ALA A 66 3.20 -0.27 -12.80
N ARG A 67 2.59 -1.24 -12.12
CA ARG A 67 1.52 -1.00 -11.16
C ARG A 67 1.56 -2.00 -10.02
N GLY A 68 1.09 -1.59 -8.86
CA GLY A 68 1.17 -2.39 -7.65
C GLY A 68 -0.05 -2.22 -6.76
N GLU A 69 -0.43 -3.31 -6.13
CA GLU A 69 -1.42 -3.37 -5.06
C GLU A 69 -0.78 -4.05 -3.86
N GLN A 70 -0.92 -3.44 -2.68
CA GLN A 70 -0.52 -4.02 -1.42
C GLN A 70 -1.68 -3.96 -0.44
N LEU A 71 -2.08 -5.11 0.10
CA LEU A 71 -3.01 -5.20 1.22
C LEU A 71 -2.25 -5.75 2.43
N VAL A 72 -2.29 -5.02 3.53
CA VAL A 72 -1.76 -5.46 4.82
C VAL A 72 -2.85 -5.38 5.88
N ILE A 73 -3.14 -6.50 6.51
CA ILE A 73 -4.03 -6.56 7.67
C ILE A 73 -3.18 -6.57 8.93
N TYR A 74 -3.40 -5.62 9.82
CA TYR A 74 -2.75 -5.54 11.12
C TYR A 74 -3.62 -6.18 12.20
N LYS A 75 -3.01 -6.46 13.35
CA LYS A 75 -3.70 -7.04 14.52
C LYS A 75 -4.86 -6.18 15.04
N ASP A 76 -4.85 -4.87 14.79
CA ASP A 76 -5.89 -3.93 15.22
C ASP A 76 -5.79 -2.59 14.46
N ALA A 77 -6.88 -1.82 14.49
CA ALA A 77 -6.98 -0.51 13.85
C ALA A 77 -5.95 0.50 14.39
N THR A 78 -5.61 0.39 15.69
CA THR A 78 -4.60 1.26 16.31
C THR A 78 -3.24 1.06 15.67
N THR A 79 -2.85 -0.19 15.40
CA THR A 79 -1.59 -0.59 14.76
C THR A 79 -1.55 -0.08 13.32
N ALA A 80 -2.60 -0.32 12.53
CA ALA A 80 -2.72 0.22 11.18
C ALA A 80 -2.62 1.77 11.17
N LYS A 81 -3.26 2.44 12.13
CA LYS A 81 -3.16 3.90 12.32
C LYS A 81 -1.72 4.34 12.66
N LYS A 82 -0.94 3.54 13.39
CA LYS A 82 0.49 3.84 13.64
C LYS A 82 1.28 3.81 12.33
N VAL A 83 1.02 2.83 11.46
CA VAL A 83 1.68 2.71 10.17
C VAL A 83 1.35 3.88 9.26
N MET A 84 0.08 4.28 9.14
CA MET A 84 -0.29 5.48 8.37
C MET A 84 0.36 6.76 8.88
N ARG A 85 0.48 6.93 10.21
CA ARG A 85 1.24 8.06 10.77
C ARG A 85 2.71 8.01 10.39
N GLN A 86 3.34 6.84 10.38
CA GLN A 86 4.74 6.69 10.01
C GLN A 86 4.95 6.94 8.52
N ILE A 87 4.07 6.46 7.63
CA ILE A 87 4.11 6.79 6.18
C ILE A 87 4.11 8.30 5.99
N ARG A 88 3.19 9.03 6.63
CA ARG A 88 3.14 10.51 6.56
C ARG A 88 4.37 11.18 7.19
N ALA A 89 4.96 10.58 8.22
CA ALA A 89 6.19 11.11 8.82
C ALA A 89 7.37 10.96 7.85
N ASP A 90 7.50 9.79 7.22
CA ASP A 90 8.57 9.50 6.28
C ASP A 90 8.43 10.31 4.98
N LEU A 91 7.20 10.51 4.48
CA LEU A 91 6.92 11.42 3.36
C LEU A 91 7.35 12.86 3.62
N ARG A 92 7.23 13.34 4.86
CA ARG A 92 7.71 14.67 5.24
C ARG A 92 9.22 14.70 5.42
N ARG A 93 9.78 13.70 6.10
CA ARG A 93 11.21 13.62 6.41
C ARG A 93 12.07 13.45 5.16
N CYS A 94 11.59 12.66 4.20
CA CYS A 94 12.30 12.31 2.98
C CYS A 94 11.63 12.90 1.74
N ALA A 95 10.91 14.02 1.87
CA ALA A 95 10.20 14.69 0.76
C ALA A 95 11.13 15.08 -0.40
N ASP A 96 12.39 15.38 -0.10
CA ASP A 96 13.40 15.78 -1.09
C ASP A 96 14.77 15.30 -0.60
N THR A 97 15.30 14.26 -1.23
CA THR A 97 16.57 13.64 -0.82
C THR A 97 17.45 13.39 -2.03
N GLY A 98 18.76 13.22 -1.79
CA GLY A 98 19.74 13.09 -2.86
C GLY A 98 20.05 14.41 -3.56
N LYS A 99 20.83 14.34 -4.64
CA LYS A 99 21.27 15.51 -5.45
C LYS A 99 21.45 15.08 -6.91
N GLY A 100 21.34 16.05 -7.83
CA GLY A 100 21.54 15.81 -9.26
C GLY A 100 20.60 14.72 -9.82
N TRP A 101 21.15 13.82 -10.62
CA TRP A 101 20.46 12.67 -11.22
C TRP A 101 19.85 11.71 -10.20
N TYR A 102 20.36 11.69 -8.96
CA TYR A 102 19.88 10.82 -7.88
C TYR A 102 18.88 11.50 -6.94
N ARG A 103 18.35 12.68 -7.31
CA ARG A 103 17.37 13.39 -6.49
C ARG A 103 16.01 12.68 -6.50
N ASN A 104 15.53 12.32 -5.33
CA ASN A 104 14.19 11.78 -5.09
C ASN A 104 13.29 12.90 -4.57
N ARG A 105 12.09 13.03 -5.13
CA ARG A 105 11.09 13.98 -4.67
C ARG A 105 9.77 13.28 -4.41
N HIS A 106 9.16 13.59 -3.28
CA HIS A 106 7.86 13.08 -2.88
C HIS A 106 6.97 14.25 -2.47
N TRP A 107 5.73 14.22 -2.91
CA TRP A 107 4.67 15.13 -2.49
C TRP A 107 3.53 14.30 -1.96
N SER A 108 2.82 14.83 -0.96
CA SER A 108 1.67 14.13 -0.39
C SER A 108 0.57 15.10 -0.02
N LYS A 109 -0.69 14.72 -0.27
CA LYS A 109 -1.89 15.41 0.22
C LYS A 109 -2.82 14.42 0.93
N PRO A 110 -3.52 14.83 1.99
CA PRO A 110 -4.58 14.00 2.59
C PRO A 110 -5.71 13.77 1.58
N LEU A 111 -6.39 12.64 1.71
CA LEU A 111 -7.56 12.27 0.90
C LEU A 111 -8.67 11.77 1.83
N ALA A 112 -9.92 12.17 1.54
CA ALA A 112 -11.09 11.71 2.27
C ALA A 112 -11.58 10.36 1.69
N LEU A 113 -10.91 9.28 2.07
CA LEU A 113 -11.24 7.92 1.66
C LEU A 113 -10.90 6.94 2.79
N GLY A 114 -11.76 5.94 3.01
CA GLY A 114 -11.66 5.05 4.17
C GLY A 114 -11.79 5.82 5.48
N ASP A 115 -11.02 5.41 6.50
CA ASP A 115 -10.91 6.16 7.75
C ASP A 115 -9.86 7.28 7.65
N GLU A 116 -8.82 7.05 6.86
CA GLU A 116 -7.83 8.05 6.46
C GLU A 116 -7.08 7.59 5.21
N ALA A 117 -6.75 8.53 4.33
CA ALA A 117 -5.94 8.25 3.16
C ALA A 117 -4.92 9.36 2.88
N VAL A 118 -3.89 8.99 2.11
CA VAL A 118 -2.89 9.92 1.60
C VAL A 118 -2.64 9.60 0.14
N MET A 119 -2.70 10.64 -0.70
CA MET A 119 -2.26 10.61 -2.07
C MET A 119 -0.79 11.02 -2.11
N VAL A 120 0.03 10.31 -2.88
CA VAL A 120 1.47 10.49 -2.96
C VAL A 120 1.92 10.54 -4.41
N GLY A 121 2.65 11.59 -4.77
CA GLY A 121 3.37 11.66 -6.03
C GLY A 121 4.86 11.56 -5.79
N SER A 122 5.54 10.69 -6.51
CA SER A 122 6.99 10.49 -6.39
C SER A 122 7.66 10.73 -7.75
N ARG A 123 8.88 11.29 -7.74
CA ARG A 123 9.76 11.38 -8.91
C ARG A 123 11.19 11.00 -8.55
N TYR A 124 11.78 10.18 -9.39
CA TYR A 124 13.18 9.81 -9.32
C TYR A 124 13.74 9.70 -10.74
N PHE A 125 14.76 10.50 -11.07
CA PHE A 125 15.35 10.53 -12.41
C PHE A 125 14.29 10.67 -13.54
N HIS A 126 14.15 9.68 -14.43
CA HIS A 126 13.15 9.59 -15.50
C HIS A 126 11.92 8.74 -15.13
N SER A 127 11.78 8.33 -13.87
CA SER A 127 10.61 7.60 -13.36
C SER A 127 9.79 8.41 -12.34
N GLY A 128 8.52 8.07 -12.25
CA GLY A 128 7.62 8.65 -11.28
C GLY A 128 6.49 7.70 -10.95
N TRP A 129 5.84 7.96 -9.83
CA TRP A 129 4.78 7.11 -9.29
C TRP A 129 3.64 7.96 -8.76
N ALA A 130 2.42 7.62 -9.14
CA ALA A 130 1.21 8.07 -8.47
C ALA A 130 0.73 6.96 -7.56
N GLU A 131 0.60 7.23 -6.26
CA GLU A 131 0.26 6.24 -5.25
C GLU A 131 -0.83 6.75 -4.30
N VAL A 132 -1.64 5.84 -3.78
CA VAL A 132 -2.65 6.12 -2.75
C VAL A 132 -2.50 5.07 -1.66
N ALA A 133 -2.33 5.51 -0.41
CA ALA A 133 -2.49 4.65 0.77
C ALA A 133 -3.80 4.98 1.47
N VAL A 134 -4.59 3.96 1.77
CA VAL A 134 -5.85 4.05 2.51
C VAL A 134 -5.77 3.15 3.72
N ARG A 135 -6.25 3.63 4.87
CA ARG A 135 -6.57 2.78 6.02
C ARG A 135 -8.07 2.71 6.21
N LYS A 136 -8.58 1.51 6.46
CA LYS A 136 -9.95 1.27 6.92
C LYS A 136 -9.92 0.16 7.97
N GLY A 137 -10.36 0.46 9.18
CA GLY A 137 -10.17 -0.41 10.34
C GLY A 137 -8.68 -0.77 10.55
N ALA A 138 -8.40 -2.06 10.61
CA ALA A 138 -7.08 -2.68 10.73
C ALA A 138 -6.38 -2.94 9.39
N ALA A 139 -7.00 -2.61 8.25
CA ALA A 139 -6.41 -2.80 6.93
C ALA A 139 -5.67 -1.55 6.45
N LEU A 140 -4.52 -1.75 5.80
CA LEU A 140 -3.80 -0.78 4.98
C LEU A 140 -3.80 -1.28 3.54
N MET A 141 -4.30 -0.45 2.63
CA MET A 141 -4.35 -0.71 1.19
C MET A 141 -3.47 0.32 0.51
N ILE A 142 -2.56 -0.11 -0.36
CA ILE A 142 -1.69 0.77 -1.14
C ILE A 142 -1.81 0.41 -2.61
N TYR A 143 -2.08 1.42 -3.43
CA TYR A 143 -2.12 1.32 -4.88
C TYR A 143 -1.07 2.25 -5.46
N GLY A 144 -0.42 1.83 -6.52
CA GLY A 144 0.54 2.66 -7.24
C GLY A 144 0.62 2.29 -8.71
N GLU A 145 0.92 3.28 -9.55
CA GLU A 145 1.29 3.07 -10.95
C GLU A 145 2.36 4.07 -11.41
N SER A 146 3.08 3.70 -12.48
CA SER A 146 3.97 4.60 -13.20
C SER A 146 3.20 5.82 -13.69
N ALA A 147 3.63 7.00 -13.27
CA ALA A 147 3.03 8.27 -13.65
C ALA A 147 4.04 9.40 -13.52
N TRP A 148 3.69 10.61 -13.98
CA TRP A 148 4.56 11.78 -13.86
C TRP A 148 3.97 12.90 -12.98
N PRO A 149 3.53 12.60 -11.74
CA PRO A 149 2.83 13.57 -10.91
C PRO A 149 3.73 14.75 -10.61
N ASN A 150 3.12 15.90 -10.33
CA ASN A 150 3.82 17.10 -9.91
C ASN A 150 3.31 17.53 -8.53
N ARG A 151 3.86 18.62 -7.98
CA ARG A 151 3.55 19.10 -6.62
C ARG A 151 2.06 19.38 -6.37
N SER A 152 1.28 19.70 -7.41
CA SER A 152 -0.16 19.94 -7.26
C SER A 152 -0.95 18.66 -6.95
N LEU A 153 -0.39 17.49 -7.30
CA LEU A 153 -1.07 16.20 -7.21
C LEU A 153 -2.46 16.27 -7.86
N SER A 154 -2.52 16.71 -9.13
CA SER A 154 -3.76 16.76 -9.90
C SER A 154 -4.33 15.37 -10.09
N ASP A 155 -5.66 15.24 -9.94
CA ASP A 155 -6.32 13.93 -9.92
C ASP A 155 -6.20 13.16 -11.24
N GLU A 156 -5.92 13.84 -12.36
CA GLU A 156 -5.65 13.23 -13.68
C GLU A 156 -4.60 12.12 -13.60
N HIS A 157 -3.49 12.36 -12.90
CA HIS A 157 -2.41 11.38 -12.72
C HIS A 157 -2.76 10.25 -11.76
N PHE A 158 -3.92 10.33 -11.09
CA PHE A 158 -4.33 9.43 -10.02
C PHE A 158 -5.62 8.68 -10.36
N THR A 159 -6.16 8.84 -11.57
CA THR A 159 -7.49 8.31 -11.94
C THR A 159 -7.63 6.82 -11.64
N ASN A 160 -6.70 5.98 -12.10
CA ASN A 160 -6.78 4.53 -11.88
C ASN A 160 -6.55 4.17 -10.41
N VAL A 161 -5.50 4.71 -9.78
CA VAL A 161 -5.16 4.41 -8.38
C VAL A 161 -6.25 4.87 -7.41
N LEU A 162 -6.97 5.95 -7.71
CA LEU A 162 -8.14 6.38 -6.94
C LEU A 162 -9.31 5.42 -7.12
N GLY A 163 -9.55 4.94 -8.35
CA GLY A 163 -10.56 3.92 -8.62
C GLY A 163 -10.32 2.64 -7.82
N TRP A 164 -9.13 2.06 -7.92
CA TRP A 164 -8.77 0.84 -7.18
C TRP A 164 -8.84 1.03 -5.66
N ALA A 165 -8.36 2.18 -5.16
CA ALA A 165 -8.45 2.51 -3.75
C ALA A 165 -9.90 2.63 -3.27
N HIS A 166 -10.78 3.21 -4.09
CA HIS A 166 -12.21 3.33 -3.80
C HIS A 166 -12.88 1.94 -3.75
N ASP A 167 -12.66 1.12 -4.77
CA ASP A 167 -13.25 -0.21 -4.89
C ASP A 167 -12.84 -1.11 -3.72
N MET A 168 -11.55 -1.14 -3.38
CA MET A 168 -11.09 -1.93 -2.23
C MET A 168 -11.59 -1.35 -0.92
N SER A 169 -11.64 -0.02 -0.77
CA SER A 169 -12.20 0.59 0.44
C SER A 169 -13.67 0.23 0.65
N ALA A 170 -14.43 -0.01 -0.42
CA ALA A 170 -15.82 -0.47 -0.33
C ALA A 170 -15.92 -1.89 0.22
N LYS A 171 -15.09 -2.83 -0.26
CA LYS A 171 -15.19 -4.26 0.08
C LYS A 171 -14.26 -4.75 1.19
N VAL A 172 -13.21 -4.02 1.59
CA VAL A 172 -12.20 -4.49 2.57
C VAL A 172 -12.80 -4.97 3.90
N CYS A 173 -13.98 -4.45 4.26
CA CYS A 173 -14.69 -4.80 5.48
C CYS A 173 -15.43 -6.14 5.42
N GLU A 174 -15.48 -6.78 4.24
CA GLU A 174 -15.92 -8.17 4.08
C GLU A 174 -14.89 -9.13 4.70
N LEU A 175 -13.64 -8.70 4.89
CA LEU A 175 -12.65 -9.43 5.69
C LEU A 175 -12.92 -9.18 7.18
N PRO A 176 -13.28 -10.21 7.98
CA PRO A 176 -13.50 -10.05 9.40
C PRO A 176 -12.30 -9.44 10.13
N GLU A 177 -11.08 -9.77 9.68
CA GLU A 177 -9.83 -9.34 10.29
C GLU A 177 -9.47 -7.89 9.96
N ALA A 178 -10.11 -7.29 8.95
CA ALA A 178 -10.04 -5.85 8.71
C ALA A 178 -10.71 -5.05 9.84
N ARG A 179 -11.59 -5.65 10.64
CA ARG A 179 -12.18 -5.05 11.86
C ARG A 179 -12.68 -3.62 11.65
N CYS A 180 -13.45 -3.42 10.58
CA CYS A 180 -14.01 -2.10 10.26
C CYS A 180 -15.10 -1.64 11.24
N GLN A 181 -15.68 -2.57 12.00
CA GLN A 181 -16.64 -2.29 13.05
C GLN A 181 -15.89 -2.31 14.38
N GLY A 182 -15.60 -1.13 14.93
CA GLY A 182 -14.91 -0.94 16.19
C GLY A 182 -15.04 0.48 16.69
#